data_AF-A0A953IVT3-F1
#
_entry.id   AF-A0A953IVT3-F1
#
_cell.length_a   1.000
_cell.length_b   1.000
_cell.length_c   1.000
_cell.angle_alpha   90.00
_cell.angle_beta   90.00
_cell.angle_gamma   90.00
#
_symmetry.space_group_name_H-M   'P 1'
#
loop_
_entity.id
_entity.type
_entity.pdbx_description
1 polymer ?
#
loop_
_entity_poly.entity_id
_entity_poly.type
_entity_poly.pdbx_seq_one_letter_code
_entity_poly.pdbx_strand_id
1 'polypeptide(L)'
;GAESRPMLESDSMILLFSHVRTGRWASVMPAKLAETLGLTETMRAIPITEPDEVHTIGLVVPEREPMTPITAALVAEAQRVAPTLVD
;
A
#
# COMPACT_ATOMS: atom_id res chain seq x y z
N GLY A 1 2.53 -18.08 17.39
CA GLY A 1 2.56 -16.62 17.18
C GLY A 1 2.54 -15.91 18.53
N ALA A 2 2.99 -14.66 18.57
CA ALA A 2 2.86 -13.81 19.76
C ALA A 2 1.44 -13.20 19.84
N GLU A 3 0.93 -12.95 21.05
CA GLU A 3 -0.33 -12.23 21.25
C GLU A 3 -0.13 -10.73 20.92
N SER A 4 -0.88 -10.22 19.96
CA SER A 4 -0.88 -8.79 19.64
C SER A 4 -1.74 -8.01 20.63
N ARG A 5 -1.21 -6.91 21.16
CA ARG A 5 -1.95 -5.95 22.01
C ARG A 5 -1.91 -4.58 21.33
N PRO A 6 -2.84 -4.29 20.40
CA PRO A 6 -2.84 -3.01 19.71
C PRO A 6 -3.06 -1.88 20.72
N MET A 7 -2.23 -0.85 20.63
CA MET A 7 -2.33 0.36 21.46
C MET A 7 -3.06 1.50 20.73
N LEU A 8 -3.19 1.40 19.41
CA LEU A 8 -3.89 2.32 18.53
C LEU A 8 -4.46 1.51 17.36
N GLU A 9 -5.70 1.79 17.00
CA GLU A 9 -6.35 1.22 15.81
C GLU A 9 -6.79 2.36 14.89
N SER A 10 -6.63 2.17 13.58
CA SER A 10 -7.07 3.11 12.56
C SER A 10 -7.40 2.34 11.28
N ASP A 11 -8.40 2.84 10.56
CA ASP A 11 -8.77 2.43 9.22
C ASP A 11 -7.88 3.08 8.13
N SER A 12 -6.89 3.89 8.52
CA SER A 12 -6.02 4.62 7.62
C SER A 12 -4.55 4.32 7.89
N MET A 13 -3.86 3.77 6.89
CA MET A 13 -2.43 3.53 6.99
C MET A 13 -1.61 4.84 7.09
N ILE A 14 -2.11 5.95 6.53
CA ILE A 14 -1.44 7.26 6.64
C ILE A 14 -1.45 7.76 8.08
N LEU A 15 -2.54 7.53 8.82
CA LEU A 15 -2.62 7.89 10.23
C LEU A 15 -1.71 7.00 11.07
N LEU A 16 -1.63 5.70 10.79
CA LEU A 16 -0.65 4.83 11.47
C LEU A 16 0.79 5.30 11.21
N PHE A 17 1.13 5.62 9.97
CA PHE A 17 2.43 6.15 9.59
C PHE A 17 2.77 7.47 10.32
N SER A 18 1.82 8.39 10.44
CA SER A 18 2.05 9.66 11.13
C SER A 18 2.35 9.47 12.63
N HIS A 19 1.74 8.47 13.27
CA HIS A 19 2.06 8.09 14.65
C HIS A 19 3.46 7.47 14.76
N VAL A 20 3.84 6.56 13.86
CA VAL A 20 5.21 6.00 13.81
C VAL A 20 6.25 7.12 13.68
N ARG A 21 5.98 8.14 12.86
CA ARG A 21 6.87 9.30 12.68
C ARG A 21 7.13 10.11 13.96
N THR A 22 6.31 9.98 14.99
CA THR A 22 6.57 10.59 16.32
C THR A 22 7.69 9.89 17.09
N GLY A 23 8.15 8.72 16.64
CA GLY A 23 9.19 7.91 17.28
C GLY A 23 8.71 7.09 18.49
N ARG A 24 7.40 7.12 18.79
CA ARG A 24 6.82 6.44 19.97
C ARG A 24 6.12 5.12 19.63
N TRP A 25 6.01 4.79 18.35
CA TRP A 25 5.16 3.71 17.85
C TRP A 25 5.89 2.91 16.77
N ALA A 26 5.51 1.65 16.64
CA ALA A 26 5.85 0.79 15.52
C ALA A 26 4.57 0.27 14.88
N SER A 27 4.63 -0.04 13.59
CA SER A 27 3.49 -0.57 12.84
C SER A 27 3.97 -1.51 11.74
N VAL A 28 3.13 -2.46 11.35
CA VAL A 28 3.31 -3.32 10.17
C VAL A 28 2.50 -2.68 9.04
N MET A 29 3.14 -2.43 7.90
CA MET A 29 2.52 -1.76 6.74
C MET A 29 3.16 -2.21 5.42
N PRO A 30 2.49 -2.00 4.27
CA PRO A 30 3.07 -2.31 2.97
C PRO A 30 4.37 -1.54 2.69
N ALA A 31 5.39 -2.23 2.20
CA ALA A 31 6.71 -1.64 1.90
C ALA A 31 6.60 -0.42 0.97
N LYS A 32 5.80 -0.52 -0.11
CA LYS A 32 5.57 0.58 -1.06
C LYS A 32 5.02 1.85 -0.40
N LEU A 33 4.22 1.72 0.67
CA LEU A 33 3.72 2.89 1.39
C LEU A 33 4.83 3.58 2.17
N ALA A 34 5.67 2.81 2.87
CA ALA A 34 6.81 3.34 3.61
C ALA A 34 7.82 4.03 2.67
N GLU A 35 8.05 3.45 1.49
CA GLU A 35 8.88 4.05 0.43
C GLU A 35 8.28 5.36 -0.09
N THR A 36 6.98 5.37 -0.42
CA THR A 36 6.29 6.52 -1.01
C THR A 36 6.20 7.70 -0.04
N LEU A 37 5.94 7.44 1.24
CA LEU A 37 5.82 8.49 2.26
C LEU A 37 7.17 8.99 2.78
N GLY A 38 8.25 8.24 2.53
CA GLY A 38 9.61 8.59 2.90
C GLY A 38 9.93 8.33 4.37
N LEU A 39 11.06 7.67 4.63
CA LEU A 39 11.56 7.49 5.99
C LEU A 39 12.25 8.76 6.49
N THR A 40 12.08 9.09 7.78
CA THR A 40 12.87 10.13 8.48
C THR A 40 14.10 9.52 9.13
N GLU A 41 15.09 10.32 9.54
CA GLU A 41 16.27 9.82 10.29
C GLU A 41 15.90 9.05 11.57
N THR A 42 14.72 9.33 12.12
CA THR A 42 14.18 8.71 13.34
C THR A 42 13.41 7.41 13.07
N MET A 43 13.28 6.99 11.82
CA MET A 43 12.45 5.85 11.42
C MET A 43 13.21 4.93 10.48
N ARG A 44 13.02 3.61 10.67
CA ARG A 44 13.57 2.60 9.77
C ARG A 44 12.48 1.59 9.41
N ALA A 45 12.48 1.13 8.17
CA ALA A 45 11.72 -0.03 7.75
C ALA A 45 12.53 -1.31 8.08
N ILE A 46 11.85 -2.34 8.57
CA ILE A 46 12.43 -3.66 8.80
C ILE A 46 11.67 -4.62 7.87
N PRO A 47 12.34 -5.26 6.89
CA PRO A 47 11.67 -6.16 5.96
C PRO A 47 11.17 -7.42 6.68
N ILE A 48 9.93 -7.81 6.38
CA ILE A 48 9.39 -9.12 6.75
C ILE A 48 9.68 -10.02 5.55
N THR A 49 10.59 -10.99 5.72
CA THR A 49 11.08 -11.83 4.62
C THR A 49 10.38 -13.18 4.54
N GLU A 50 9.67 -13.59 5.58
CA GLU A 50 8.93 -14.87 5.59
C GLU A 50 7.63 -14.74 6.41
N PRO A 51 6.52 -15.34 5.95
CA PRO A 51 6.32 -15.84 4.57
C PRO A 51 6.25 -14.69 3.56
N ASP A 52 6.53 -14.99 2.28
CA ASP A 52 6.26 -14.07 1.18
C ASP A 52 4.74 -13.91 1.00
N GLU A 53 4.14 -12.98 1.74
CA GLU A 53 2.75 -12.57 1.55
C GLU A 53 2.67 -11.44 0.53
N VAL A 54 2.36 -11.81 -0.71
CA VAL A 54 2.12 -10.85 -1.80
C VAL A 54 0.62 -10.68 -1.99
N HIS A 55 0.13 -9.46 -1.78
CA HIS A 55 -1.25 -9.10 -2.09
C HIS A 55 -1.36 -8.55 -3.52
N THR A 56 -2.25 -9.13 -4.32
CA THR A 56 -2.53 -8.64 -5.68
C THR A 56 -3.34 -7.35 -5.63
N ILE A 57 -2.85 -6.31 -6.29
CA ILE A 57 -3.54 -5.02 -6.47
C ILE A 57 -3.85 -4.86 -7.96
N GLY A 58 -5.06 -4.41 -8.31
CA GLY A 58 -5.46 -4.25 -9.71
C GLY A 58 -6.56 -3.20 -9.91
N LEU A 59 -6.79 -2.86 -11.17
CA LEU A 59 -7.89 -1.98 -11.58
C LEU A 59 -9.14 -2.81 -11.84
N VAL A 60 -10.23 -2.51 -11.13
CA VAL A 60 -11.54 -3.12 -11.36
C VAL A 60 -12.49 -2.08 -11.95
N VAL A 61 -13.14 -2.43 -13.06
CA VAL A 61 -14.14 -1.60 -13.72
C VAL A 61 -15.43 -2.40 -13.90
N PRO A 62 -16.62 -1.75 -13.91
CA PRO A 62 -17.86 -2.43 -14.22
C PRO A 62 -17.83 -3.05 -15.62
N GLU A 63 -18.36 -4.26 -15.76
CA GLU A 63 -18.57 -4.91 -17.05
C GLU A 63 -19.72 -4.22 -17.79
N ARG A 64 -19.39 -3.32 -18.73
CA ARG A 64 -20.36 -2.53 -19.50
C ARG A 64 -19.85 -2.26 -20.90
N GLU A 65 -20.74 -2.35 -21.89
CA GLU A 65 -20.42 -2.08 -23.29
C GLU A 65 -21.44 -1.08 -23.89
N PRO A 66 -21.00 0.08 -24.41
CA PRO A 66 -19.62 0.57 -24.37
C PRO A 66 -19.22 1.07 -22.97
N MET A 67 -17.93 0.97 -22.65
CA MET A 67 -17.37 1.73 -21.52
C MET A 67 -17.56 3.24 -21.71
N THR A 68 -17.68 4.00 -20.61
CA THR A 68 -17.64 5.46 -20.72
C THR A 68 -16.24 5.88 -21.22
N PRO A 69 -16.14 6.95 -22.04
CA PRO A 69 -14.86 7.35 -22.64
C PRO A 69 -13.72 7.53 -21.63
N ILE A 70 -14.00 8.10 -20.45
CA ILE A 70 -13.00 8.30 -19.39
C ILE A 70 -12.51 6.98 -18.79
N THR A 71 -13.40 5.98 -18.63
CA THR A 71 -13.01 4.66 -18.11
C THR A 71 -12.21 3.88 -19.15
N ALA A 72 -12.60 3.94 -20.42
CA ALA A 72 -11.84 3.32 -21.50
C ALA A 72 -10.41 3.89 -21.59
N ALA A 73 -10.27 5.22 -21.47
CA ALA A 73 -8.96 5.87 -21.43
C ALA A 73 -8.12 5.45 -20.22
N LEU A 74 -8.74 5.36 -19.03
CA LEU A 74 -8.04 4.90 -17.81
C LEU A 74 -7.60 3.43 -17.93
N VAL A 75 -8.44 2.54 -18.46
CA VAL A 75 -8.08 1.12 -18.66
C VAL A 75 -6.93 1.00 -19.65
N ALA A 76 -6.97 1.73 -20.77
CA ALA A 76 -5.89 1.74 -21.74
C ALA A 76 -4.56 2.21 -21.14
N GLU A 77 -4.60 3.27 -20.32
CA GLU A 77 -3.42 3.77 -19.63
C GLU A 77 -2.91 2.79 -18.56
N ALA A 78 -3.81 2.18 -17.80
CA ALA A 78 -3.46 1.17 -16.80
C ALA A 78 -2.80 -0.05 -17.46
N GLN A 79 -3.30 -0.52 -18.61
CA GLN A 79 -2.69 -1.61 -19.39
C GLN A 79 -1.29 -1.24 -19.88
N ARG A 80 -1.06 0.03 -20.25
CA ARG A 80 0.23 0.55 -20.70
C ARG A 80 1.26 0.59 -19.56
N VAL A 81 0.83 0.94 -18.35
CA VAL A 81 1.72 1.10 -17.18
C VAL A 81 1.89 -0.20 -16.39
N ALA A 82 0.90 -1.11 -16.40
CA ALA A 82 0.94 -2.35 -15.62
C ALA A 82 2.26 -3.15 -15.73
N PRO A 83 2.90 -3.31 -16.92
CA PRO A 83 4.17 -4.03 -17.02
C PRO A 83 5.33 -3.38 -16.24
N THR A 84 5.26 -2.07 -15.95
CA THR A 84 6.29 -1.36 -15.19
C THR A 84 6.04 -1.38 -13.68
N LEU A 85 4.93 -1.97 -13.22
CA LEU A 85 4.55 -2.04 -11.81
C LEU A 85 4.87 -3.41 -11.19
N VAL A 86 5.39 -4.36 -11.98
CA VAL A 86 5.74 -5.71 -11.54
C VAL A 86 7.14 -5.69 -10.93
N ASP A 87 7.26 -5.00 -9.79
CA ASP A 87 8.37 -5.10 -8.84
C ASP A 87 7.84 -5.65 -7.51
#